data_AF-A0A1Y5F4I8-F1
#
_entry.id   AF-A0A1Y5F4I8-F1
#
_cell.length_a   1.000
_cell.length_b   1.000
_cell.length_c   1.000
_cell.angle_alpha   90.00
_cell.angle_beta   90.00
_cell.angle_gamma   90.00
#
_symmetry.space_group_name_H-M   'P 1'
#
loop_
_entity.id
_entity.type
_entity.pdbx_description
1 polymer ?
#
loop_
_entity_poly.entity_id
_entity_poly.type
_entity_poly.pdbx_seq_one_letter_code
_entity_poly.pdbx_strand_id
1 'polypeptide(L)'
;MKLISSLVILLTITMSFEAQAWDEFEASGVDVSTWLYDNSSEISEWSEFTKLQHSRGGALIIKEKTLKSHKTIVAVTQKVVNTTNIPYCLFADLKDKKNAINTFVNGGETLIMPGEEKFIGGYRIKKLGRNWKVRWSFKGRTNLSRCN
;
A
#
# COMPACT_ATOMS: atom_id res chain seq x y z
N MET A 1 -17.55 -29.53 -24.11
CA MET A 1 -17.13 -28.11 -24.19
C MET A 1 -17.89 -27.26 -23.17
N LYS A 2 -17.47 -27.20 -21.90
CA LYS A 2 -18.11 -26.35 -20.86
C LYS A 2 -17.16 -25.82 -19.78
N LEU A 3 -15.83 -25.92 -19.97
CA LEU A 3 -14.83 -25.51 -18.96
C LEU A 3 -14.08 -24.22 -19.32
N ILE A 4 -14.17 -23.77 -20.57
CA ILE A 4 -13.40 -22.61 -21.05
C ILE A 4 -14.10 -21.29 -20.66
N SER A 5 -15.43 -21.28 -20.60
CA SER A 5 -16.22 -20.07 -20.31
C SER A 5 -16.04 -19.57 -18.87
N SER A 6 -15.89 -20.47 -17.90
CA SER A 6 -15.77 -20.10 -16.48
C SER A 6 -14.39 -19.55 -16.11
N LEU A 7 -13.32 -20.00 -16.79
CA LEU A 7 -11.96 -19.50 -16.55
C LEU A 7 -11.79 -18.06 -17.08
N VAL A 8 -12.40 -17.75 -18.22
CA VAL A 8 -12.37 -16.41 -18.84
C VAL A 8 -13.11 -15.39 -17.98
N ILE A 9 -14.24 -15.75 -17.37
CA ILE A 9 -14.99 -14.86 -16.47
C ILE A 9 -14.25 -14.65 -15.14
N LEU A 10 -13.55 -15.67 -14.64
CA LEU A 10 -12.77 -15.54 -13.41
C LEU A 10 -11.57 -14.59 -13.60
N LEU A 11 -10.89 -14.68 -14.75
CA LEU A 11 -9.76 -13.82 -15.11
C LEU A 11 -10.17 -12.34 -15.29
N THR A 12 -11.33 -12.07 -15.90
CA THR A 12 -11.80 -10.68 -16.05
C THR A 12 -12.23 -10.07 -14.73
N ILE A 13 -12.83 -10.85 -13.82
CA ILE A 13 -13.20 -10.37 -12.48
C ILE A 13 -11.94 -10.10 -11.65
N THR A 14 -10.91 -10.94 -11.72
CA THR A 14 -9.65 -10.69 -10.98
C THR A 14 -8.90 -9.46 -11.49
N MET A 15 -8.84 -9.23 -12.81
CA MET A 15 -8.24 -8.00 -13.36
C MET A 15 -9.02 -6.75 -12.95
N SER A 16 -10.35 -6.85 -12.85
CA SER A 16 -11.21 -5.73 -12.44
C SER A 16 -11.06 -5.41 -10.95
N PHE A 17 -10.86 -6.41 -10.09
CA PHE A 17 -10.57 -6.22 -8.67
C PHE A 17 -9.12 -5.77 -8.40
N GLU A 18 -8.16 -6.15 -9.25
CA GLU A 18 -6.79 -5.63 -9.18
C GLU A 18 -6.67 -4.16 -9.59
N ALA A 19 -7.44 -3.72 -10.59
CA ALA A 19 -7.56 -2.32 -10.97
C ALA A 19 -8.09 -1.46 -9.81
N GLN A 20 -9.03 -1.98 -9.04
CA GLN A 20 -9.71 -1.25 -7.98
C GLN A 20 -8.79 -0.78 -6.84
N ALA A 21 -7.69 -1.49 -6.56
CA ALA A 21 -6.71 -1.06 -5.57
C ALA A 21 -5.81 0.10 -6.07
N TRP A 22 -5.67 0.26 -7.38
CA TRP A 22 -4.99 1.41 -8.00
C TRP A 22 -5.95 2.57 -8.26
N ASP A 23 -7.23 2.29 -8.49
CA ASP A 23 -8.28 3.31 -8.55
C ASP A 23 -8.36 4.11 -7.24
N GLU A 24 -8.16 3.47 -6.08
CA GLU A 24 -8.04 4.18 -4.78
C GLU A 24 -6.73 5.00 -4.65
N PHE A 25 -5.66 4.58 -5.34
CA PHE A 25 -4.41 5.33 -5.41
C PHE A 25 -4.54 6.57 -6.33
N GLU A 26 -5.26 6.44 -7.44
CA GLU A 26 -5.62 7.56 -8.31
C GLU A 26 -6.63 8.50 -7.62
N ALA A 27 -7.57 7.96 -6.85
CA ALA A 27 -8.49 8.75 -6.02
C ALA A 27 -7.76 9.58 -4.95
N SER A 28 -6.53 9.17 -4.56
CA SER A 28 -5.65 9.94 -3.67
C SER A 28 -4.78 10.99 -4.40
N GLY A 29 -5.01 11.22 -5.70
CA GLY A 29 -4.44 12.33 -6.47
C GLY A 29 -3.02 12.09 -7.02
N VAL A 30 -2.56 10.84 -7.08
CA VAL A 30 -1.22 10.51 -7.58
C VAL A 30 -1.28 9.67 -8.85
N ASP A 31 -1.04 10.35 -9.96
CA ASP A 31 -0.94 9.77 -11.30
C ASP A 31 0.27 8.84 -11.44
N VAL A 32 -0.01 7.57 -11.71
CA VAL A 32 0.95 6.51 -12.04
C VAL A 32 0.76 5.97 -13.46
N SER A 33 -0.14 6.57 -14.24
CA SER A 33 -0.52 6.15 -15.60
C SER A 33 0.68 6.05 -16.53
N THR A 34 1.68 6.92 -16.35
CA THR A 34 2.92 6.93 -17.15
C THR A 34 3.69 5.60 -17.11
N TRP A 35 3.54 4.81 -16.03
CA TRP A 35 4.17 3.50 -15.90
C TRP A 35 3.20 2.34 -16.10
N LEU A 36 1.90 2.52 -15.84
CA LEU A 36 0.91 1.44 -15.99
C LEU A 36 0.77 0.94 -17.43
N TYR A 37 1.04 1.79 -18.42
CA TYR A 37 0.95 1.44 -19.85
C TYR A 37 2.27 0.97 -20.48
N ASP A 38 3.34 0.82 -19.67
CA ASP A 38 4.57 0.21 -20.12
C ASP A 38 4.42 -1.32 -20.11
N ASN A 39 4.70 -1.97 -21.24
CA ASN A 39 4.59 -3.42 -21.39
C ASN A 39 5.49 -4.21 -20.43
N SER A 40 6.48 -3.56 -19.82
CA SER A 40 7.37 -4.14 -18.83
C SER A 40 6.93 -3.93 -17.39
N SER A 41 5.74 -3.37 -17.19
CA SER A 41 5.23 -3.08 -15.87
C SER A 41 4.52 -4.26 -15.24
N GLU A 42 4.91 -4.57 -14.01
CA GLU A 42 4.36 -5.65 -13.20
C GLU A 42 3.86 -5.09 -11.88
N ILE A 43 2.60 -5.39 -11.58
CA ILE A 43 1.99 -5.12 -10.27
C ILE A 43 2.18 -6.37 -9.41
N SER A 44 2.76 -6.22 -8.22
CA SER A 44 2.86 -7.34 -7.28
C SER A 44 1.52 -7.60 -6.59
N GLU A 45 1.30 -8.82 -6.11
CA GLU A 45 0.22 -9.08 -5.15
C GLU A 45 0.47 -8.38 -3.80
N TRP A 46 -0.59 -8.24 -3.00
CA TRP A 46 -0.45 -7.77 -1.62
C TRP A 46 0.36 -8.78 -0.80
N SER A 47 1.45 -8.32 -0.21
CA SER A 47 2.34 -9.16 0.60
C SER A 47 2.67 -8.50 1.93
N GLU A 48 3.03 -9.28 2.95
CA GLU A 48 3.46 -8.73 4.24
C GLU A 48 4.79 -7.98 4.07
N PHE A 49 4.79 -6.70 4.41
CA PHE A 49 5.98 -5.85 4.37
C PHE A 49 6.68 -5.79 5.73
N THR A 50 5.90 -5.51 6.78
CA THR A 50 6.43 -5.46 8.15
C THR A 50 5.34 -5.69 9.18
N LYS A 51 5.75 -5.97 10.42
CA LYS A 51 4.87 -6.11 11.58
C LYS A 51 5.31 -5.18 12.68
N LEU A 52 4.38 -4.40 13.21
CA LEU A 52 4.61 -3.63 14.44
C LEU A 52 4.26 -4.53 15.62
N GLN A 53 5.28 -4.94 16.36
CA GLN A 53 5.10 -5.78 17.54
C GLN A 53 4.85 -4.92 18.78
N HIS A 54 3.84 -5.31 19.56
CA HIS A 54 3.70 -4.87 20.95
C HIS A 54 3.77 -6.04 21.95
N SER A 55 3.95 -7.28 21.46
CA SER A 55 4.28 -8.50 22.19
C SER A 55 4.57 -9.64 21.18
N ARG A 56 4.64 -10.91 21.61
CA ARG A 56 5.02 -12.08 20.78
C ARG A 56 4.11 -12.34 19.56
N GLY A 57 2.97 -11.65 19.42
CA GLY A 57 2.20 -11.56 18.19
C GLY A 57 2.28 -10.13 17.63
N GLY A 58 2.54 -9.98 16.32
CA GLY A 58 2.49 -8.67 15.67
C GLY A 58 1.12 -8.03 15.89
N ALA A 59 1.09 -6.80 16.39
CA ALA A 59 -0.17 -6.10 16.70
C ALA A 59 -0.78 -5.48 15.45
N LEU A 60 0.07 -4.89 14.61
CA LEU A 60 -0.32 -4.36 13.30
C LEU A 60 0.53 -5.03 12.23
N ILE A 61 -0.11 -5.56 11.20
CA ILE A 61 0.54 -6.12 10.02
C ILE A 61 0.42 -5.11 8.89
N ILE A 62 1.55 -4.63 8.39
CA ILE A 62 1.62 -3.75 7.24
C ILE A 62 1.82 -4.62 6.00
N LYS A 63 0.92 -4.48 5.04
CA LYS A 63 0.99 -5.13 3.73
C LYS A 63 1.33 -4.11 2.66
N GLU A 64 2.10 -4.54 1.66
CA GLU A 64 2.59 -3.73 0.55
C GLU A 64 2.14 -4.31 -0.79
N LYS A 65 1.78 -3.41 -1.72
CA LYS A 65 1.66 -3.67 -3.15
C LYS A 65 2.64 -2.77 -3.89
N THR A 66 3.38 -3.30 -4.86
CA THR A 66 4.37 -2.54 -5.62
C THR A 66 4.04 -2.53 -7.10
N LEU A 67 4.32 -1.41 -7.76
CA LEU A 67 4.39 -1.32 -9.21
C LEU A 67 5.86 -1.28 -9.60
N LYS A 68 6.30 -2.28 -10.36
CA LYS A 68 7.63 -2.32 -10.97
C LYS A 68 7.49 -1.98 -12.44
N SER A 69 8.37 -1.14 -12.96
CA SER A 69 8.60 -0.97 -14.41
C SER A 69 10.03 -1.42 -14.68
N HIS A 70 10.20 -2.33 -15.63
CA HIS A 70 11.44 -3.06 -15.88
C HIS A 70 12.01 -3.72 -14.60
N LYS A 71 13.08 -3.16 -14.03
CA LYS A 71 13.78 -3.67 -12.83
C LYS A 71 13.64 -2.76 -11.62
N THR A 72 12.77 -1.75 -11.69
CA THR A 72 12.67 -0.69 -10.69
C THR A 72 11.26 -0.60 -10.13
N ILE A 73 11.13 -0.61 -8.80
CA ILE A 73 9.88 -0.28 -8.13
C ILE A 73 9.63 1.21 -8.32
N VAL A 74 8.59 1.60 -9.04
CA VAL A 74 8.25 2.99 -9.38
C VAL A 74 7.15 3.56 -8.49
N ALA A 75 6.30 2.69 -7.94
CA ALA A 75 5.29 3.06 -6.96
C ALA A 75 5.05 1.94 -5.94
N VAL A 76 4.58 2.34 -4.76
CA VAL A 76 4.33 1.47 -3.62
C VAL A 76 3.06 1.94 -2.93
N THR A 77 2.17 1.01 -2.59
CA THR A 77 0.96 1.27 -1.81
C THR A 77 0.95 0.38 -0.57
N GLN A 78 0.33 0.87 0.52
CA GLN A 78 0.36 0.23 1.83
C GLN A 78 -1.02 0.18 2.45
N LYS A 79 -1.31 -0.94 3.09
CA LYS A 79 -2.46 -1.11 3.98
C LYS A 79 -2.04 -1.77 5.28
N VAL A 80 -2.82 -1.56 6.32
CA VAL A 80 -2.58 -2.11 7.64
C VAL A 80 -3.74 -2.96 8.07
N VAL A 81 -3.42 -4.08 8.72
CA VAL A 81 -4.37 -4.97 9.37
C VAL A 81 -4.10 -4.95 10.86
N ASN A 82 -5.14 -4.72 11.66
CA ASN A 82 -5.07 -4.88 13.10
C ASN A 82 -5.52 -6.29 13.49
N THR A 83 -4.57 -7.13 13.88
CA THR A 83 -4.85 -8.53 14.27
C THR A 83 -5.15 -8.69 15.76
N THR A 84 -5.33 -7.59 16.49
CA THR A 84 -5.61 -7.59 17.92
C THR A 84 -7.03 -7.15 18.23
N ASN A 85 -7.41 -7.25 19.51
CA ASN A 85 -8.65 -6.71 20.05
C ASN A 85 -8.52 -5.27 20.58
N ILE A 86 -7.39 -4.59 20.34
CA ILE A 86 -7.12 -3.23 20.83
C ILE A 86 -7.06 -2.27 19.63
N PRO A 87 -7.74 -1.11 19.66
CA PRO A 87 -7.61 -0.11 18.61
C PRO A 87 -6.23 0.55 18.64
N TYR A 88 -5.71 0.90 17.46
CA TYR A 88 -4.43 1.60 17.33
C TYR A 88 -4.58 2.86 16.47
N CYS A 89 -3.78 3.86 16.82
CA CYS A 89 -3.40 4.92 15.92
C CYS A 89 -2.05 4.60 15.30
N LEU A 90 -2.01 4.42 13.98
CA LEU A 90 -0.80 4.25 13.19
C LEU A 90 -0.31 5.61 12.68
N PHE A 91 0.99 5.82 12.80
CA PHE A 91 1.71 6.94 12.19
C PHE A 91 2.65 6.38 11.13
N ALA A 92 2.43 6.75 9.87
CA ALA A 92 3.24 6.40 8.73
C ALA A 92 4.02 7.63 8.23
N ASP A 93 5.29 7.43 7.89
CA ASP A 93 6.13 8.49 7.36
C ASP A 93 7.15 7.95 6.34
N LEU A 94 7.62 8.82 5.45
CA LEU A 94 8.74 8.53 4.54
C LEU A 94 9.95 9.36 4.96
N LYS A 95 11.09 8.71 5.20
CA LYS A 95 12.33 9.43 5.56
C LYS A 95 12.89 10.28 4.41
N ASP A 96 12.63 9.85 3.17
CA ASP A 96 13.24 10.40 1.97
C ASP A 96 12.18 11.10 1.07
N LYS A 97 11.30 11.93 1.67
CA LYS A 97 10.13 12.57 1.00
C LYS A 97 10.47 13.30 -0.30
N LYS A 98 11.64 13.94 -0.40
CA LYS A 98 12.04 14.69 -1.61
C LYS A 98 12.13 13.85 -2.89
N ASN A 99 12.32 12.54 -2.75
CA ASN A 99 12.44 11.59 -3.85
C ASN A 99 11.08 10.98 -4.25
N ALA A 100 10.03 11.24 -3.47
CA ALA A 100 8.72 10.63 -3.61
C ALA A 100 7.60 11.67 -3.67
N ILE A 101 6.54 11.34 -4.39
CA ILE A 101 5.23 11.99 -4.22
C ILE A 101 4.40 11.01 -3.40
N ASN A 102 4.02 11.40 -2.19
CA ASN A 102 3.29 10.55 -1.26
C ASN A 102 1.79 10.85 -1.28
N THR A 103 0.99 9.85 -0.97
CA THR A 103 -0.48 9.91 -0.92
C THR A 103 -1.01 9.79 0.50
N PHE A 104 -0.27 10.32 1.48
CA PHE A 104 -0.68 10.18 2.87
C PHE A 104 -2.02 10.86 3.14
N VAL A 105 -2.99 10.05 3.55
CA VAL A 105 -4.23 10.54 4.15
C VAL A 105 -3.89 11.07 5.54
N ASN A 106 -4.47 12.21 5.93
CA ASN A 106 -4.29 12.84 7.25
C ASN A 106 -2.81 12.93 7.72
N GLY A 107 -1.89 13.24 6.81
CA GLY A 107 -0.47 13.38 7.16
C GLY A 107 0.23 12.08 7.56
N GLY A 108 -0.39 10.92 7.31
CA GLY A 108 0.12 9.59 7.64
C GLY A 108 -0.47 9.02 8.93
N GLU A 109 -1.46 9.69 9.52
CA GLU A 109 -2.19 9.21 10.69
C GLU A 109 -3.37 8.33 10.28
N THR A 110 -3.53 7.17 10.91
CA THR A 110 -4.61 6.25 10.59
C THR A 110 -5.11 5.53 11.84
N LEU A 111 -6.36 5.80 12.23
CA LEU A 111 -7.06 5.02 13.25
C LEU A 111 -7.53 3.70 12.65
N ILE A 112 -7.17 2.59 13.31
CA ILE A 112 -7.49 1.21 12.89
C ILE A 112 -8.07 0.44 14.07
N MET A 113 -9.33 0.04 13.91
CA MET A 113 -10.09 -0.72 14.89
C MET A 113 -9.70 -2.20 14.91
N PRO A 114 -10.05 -2.95 15.96
CA PRO A 114 -9.83 -4.40 16.02
C PRO A 114 -10.35 -5.14 14.79
N GLY A 115 -9.52 -5.98 14.17
CA GLY A 115 -9.88 -6.77 12.99
C GLY A 115 -10.03 -5.97 11.69
N GLU A 116 -9.83 -4.65 11.72
CA GLU A 116 -9.97 -3.79 10.54
C GLU A 116 -8.73 -3.89 9.63
N GLU A 117 -8.98 -3.83 8.31
CA GLU A 117 -7.97 -3.58 7.28
C GLU A 117 -8.22 -2.20 6.67
N LYS A 118 -7.19 -1.35 6.61
CA LYS A 118 -7.33 0.04 6.17
C LYS A 118 -6.17 0.49 5.30
N PHE A 119 -6.48 1.25 4.26
CA PHE A 119 -5.49 1.89 3.42
C PHE A 119 -4.77 3.01 4.17
N ILE A 120 -3.44 3.07 4.06
CA ILE A 120 -2.60 4.07 4.76
C ILE A 120 -2.07 5.13 3.78
N GLY A 121 -2.01 4.78 2.49
CA GLY A 121 -1.36 5.58 1.46
C GLY A 121 -0.23 4.83 0.78
N GLY A 122 0.62 5.59 0.11
CA GLY A 122 1.79 5.07 -0.58
C GLY A 122 2.62 6.19 -1.16
N TYR A 123 3.49 5.84 -2.10
CA TYR A 123 4.25 6.82 -2.85
C TYR A 123 4.53 6.37 -4.27
N ARG A 124 4.76 7.35 -5.15
CA ARG A 124 5.45 7.15 -6.42
C ARG A 124 6.80 7.86 -6.43
N ILE A 125 7.73 7.37 -7.22
CA ILE A 125 9.03 8.02 -7.41
C ILE A 125 8.85 9.31 -8.20
N LYS A 126 9.44 10.41 -7.69
CA LYS A 126 9.46 11.70 -8.39
C LYS A 126 10.60 11.81 -9.41
N LYS A 127 11.79 11.30 -9.06
CA LYS A 127 12.98 11.29 -9.92
C LYS A 127 13.75 9.99 -9.73
N LEU A 128 13.92 9.23 -10.80
CA LEU A 128 14.81 8.07 -10.84
C LEU A 128 16.27 8.55 -10.92
N GLY A 129 17.11 8.14 -9.97
CA GLY A 129 18.53 8.51 -9.91
C GLY A 129 19.30 7.69 -8.89
N ARG A 130 20.63 7.73 -8.85
CA ARG A 130 21.48 6.77 -8.08
C ARG A 130 21.09 6.55 -6.59
N ASN A 131 20.45 7.53 -5.93
CA ASN A 131 20.04 7.47 -4.51
C ASN A 131 18.51 7.57 -4.31
N TRP A 132 17.72 6.83 -5.11
CA TRP A 132 16.25 6.96 -5.11
C TRP A 132 15.52 6.21 -3.98
N LYS A 133 16.22 5.53 -3.07
CA LYS A 133 15.57 4.72 -2.03
C LYS A 133 14.66 5.56 -1.14
N VAL A 134 13.41 5.15 -1.04
CA VAL A 134 12.42 5.69 -0.10
C VAL A 134 12.24 4.69 1.01
N ARG A 135 12.37 5.13 2.27
CA ARG A 135 12.21 4.27 3.44
C ARG A 135 10.99 4.68 4.24
N TRP A 136 10.13 3.68 4.44
CA TRP A 136 8.99 3.76 5.33
C TRP A 136 9.42 3.78 6.79
N SER A 137 8.65 4.51 7.60
CA SER A 137 8.70 4.50 9.05
C SER A 137 7.29 4.36 9.56
N PHE A 138 7.05 3.39 10.44
CA PHE A 138 5.74 3.12 11.01
C PHE A 138 5.84 3.11 12.53
N LYS A 139 4.84 3.71 13.20
CA LYS A 139 4.71 3.68 14.65
C LYS A 139 3.24 3.50 15.03
N GLY A 140 2.94 2.45 15.80
CA GLY A 140 1.61 2.23 16.37
C GLY A 140 1.56 2.73 17.81
N ARG A 141 0.43 3.32 18.21
CA ARG A 141 0.12 3.67 19.61
C ARG A 141 -1.32 3.32 19.95
N THR A 142 -1.57 2.88 21.18
CA THR A 142 -2.92 2.61 21.70
C THR A 142 -3.60 3.85 22.27
N ASN A 143 -2.86 4.94 22.52
CA ASN A 143 -3.42 6.21 22.92
C ASN A 143 -4.00 6.93 21.69
N LEU A 144 -5.33 6.86 21.54
CA LEU A 144 -6.07 7.35 20.39
C LEU A 144 -6.22 8.88 20.34
N SER A 145 -5.96 9.60 21.44
CA SER A 145 -6.05 11.07 21.50
C SER A 145 -5.10 11.80 20.54
N ARG A 146 -4.19 11.06 19.89
CA ARG A 146 -3.20 11.57 18.94
C ARG A 146 -3.47 11.15 17.50
N CYS A 147 -4.61 10.52 17.22
CA CYS A 147 -5.07 10.30 15.84
C CYS A 147 -6.04 11.43 15.50
N ASN A 148 -5.62 12.37 14.65
CA ASN A 148 -6.45 13.46 14.15
C ASN A 148 -6.88 13.22 12.70
#